data_AF-A0A4Y8SHL5-F1
#
_entry.id   AF-A0A4Y8SHL5-F1
#
_cell.length_a   1.000
_cell.length_b   1.000
_cell.length_c   1.000
_cell.angle_alpha   90.00
_cell.angle_beta   90.00
_cell.angle_gamma   90.00
#
_symmetry.space_group_name_H-M   'P 1'
#
loop_
_entity.id
_entity.type
_entity.pdbx_description
1 polymer ?
#
loop_
_entity_poly.entity_id
_entity_poly.type
_entity_poly.pdbx_seq_one_letter_code
_entity_poly.pdbx_strand_id
1 'polypeptide(L)' 'MMPIKENSAMMTNREYFDKCREYSDRVAEKSKETRELLDSDPELSGEGAYEKYWDLHNAATTASLEWVNFCTNNKPSGW' A
#
# COMPACT_ATOMS: atom_id res chain seq x y z
N MET A 1 6.98 12.64 34.69
CA MET A 1 6.32 13.25 33.52
C MET A 1 5.69 12.10 32.74
N MET A 2 4.37 11.93 32.83
CA MET A 2 3.68 10.91 32.03
C MET A 2 3.48 11.45 30.61
N PRO A 3 3.73 10.67 29.55
CA PRO A 3 3.44 11.13 28.20
C PRO A 3 1.93 11.28 28.08
N ILE A 4 1.51 12.47 27.67
CA ILE A 4 0.15 12.76 27.23
C ILE A 4 -0.12 11.76 26.11
N LYS A 5 -1.03 10.81 26.32
CA LYS A 5 -1.57 10.00 25.23
C LYS A 5 -2.11 10.98 24.21
N GLU A 6 -1.42 11.12 23.08
CA GLU A 6 -1.95 11.87 21.95
C GLU A 6 -3.35 11.34 21.69
N ASN A 7 -4.28 12.28 21.73
CA ASN A 7 -5.69 12.07 21.50
C ASN A 7 -5.80 11.61 20.03
N SER A 8 -5.68 10.30 19.78
CA SER A 8 -6.08 9.70 18.51
C SER A 8 -7.59 9.88 18.45
N ALA A 9 -8.02 11.05 17.95
CA ALA A 9 -9.42 11.30 17.66
C ALA A 9 -9.88 10.13 16.78
N MET A 10 -10.85 9.35 17.27
CA MET A 10 -11.38 8.23 16.49
C MET A 10 -11.84 8.76 15.15
N MET A 11 -11.17 8.30 14.09
CA MET A 11 -11.49 8.62 12.71
C MET A 11 -12.94 8.24 12.43
N THR A 12 -13.67 9.10 11.74
CA THR A 12 -15.03 8.76 11.33
C THR A 12 -15.01 7.63 10.30
N ASN A 13 -16.12 6.91 10.14
CA ASN A 13 -16.23 5.86 9.13
C ASN A 13 -15.92 6.37 7.73
N ARG A 14 -16.37 7.59 7.41
CA ARG A 14 -16.10 8.22 6.11
C ARG A 14 -14.60 8.42 5.91
N GLU A 15 -13.93 9.06 6.86
CA GLU A 15 -12.49 9.30 6.78
C GLU A 15 -11.69 7.99 6.70
N TYR A 16 -12.12 6.96 7.44
CA TYR A 16 -11.52 5.62 7.37
C TYR A 16 -11.61 5.03 5.96
N PHE A 17 -12.80 5.01 5.37
CA PHE A 17 -12.98 4.45 4.02
C PHE A 17 -12.33 5.31 2.92
N ASP A 18 -12.35 6.63 3.06
CA ASP A 18 -11.63 7.54 2.15
C ASP A 18 -10.12 7.24 2.18
N LYS A 19 -9.54 7.05 3.38
CA LYS A 19 -8.13 6.64 3.52
C LYS A 19 -7.87 5.23 3.01
N CYS A 20 -8.73 4.25 3.29
CA CYS A 20 -8.63 2.92 2.71
C CYS A 20 -8.59 2.96 1.18
N ARG A 21 -9.39 3.84 0.57
CA ARG A 21 -9.39 4.03 -0.88
C ARG A 21 -8.07 4.63 -1.36
N GLU A 22 -7.55 5.67 -0.71
CA GLU A 22 -6.24 6.24 -1.05
C GLU A 22 -5.11 5.19 -1.00
N TYR A 23 -5.09 4.34 0.02
CA TYR A 23 -4.12 3.25 0.11
C TYR A 23 -4.34 2.20 -0.99
N SER A 24 -5.60 1.82 -1.28
CA SER A 24 -5.93 0.90 -2.36
C SER A 24 -5.50 1.44 -3.73
N ASP A 25 -5.70 2.73 -3.99
CA ASP A 25 -5.30 3.40 -5.22
C ASP A 25 -3.76 3.36 -5.37
N ARG A 26 -3.01 3.59 -4.27
CA ARG A 26 -1.54 3.47 -4.26
C ARG A 26 -1.05 2.04 -4.54
N VAL A 27 -1.71 1.03 -3.99
CA VAL A 27 -1.40 -0.38 -4.30
C VAL A 27 -1.62 -0.65 -5.77
N ALA A 28 -2.77 -0.22 -6.32
CA ALA A 28 -3.09 -0.41 -7.73
C ALA A 28 -2.08 0.27 -8.66
N GLU A 29 -1.66 1.50 -8.34
CA GLU A 29 -0.62 2.22 -9.08
C GLU A 29 0.69 1.43 -9.11
N LYS A 30 1.17 0.96 -7.94
CA LYS A 30 2.45 0.23 -7.86
C LYS A 30 2.39 -1.14 -8.52
N SER A 31 1.28 -1.86 -8.37
CA SER A 31 1.08 -3.15 -9.05
C SER A 31 0.97 -3.00 -10.58
N LYS A 32 0.47 -1.86 -11.06
CA LYS A 32 0.39 -1.57 -12.49
C LYS A 32 1.78 -1.48 -13.11
N GLU A 33 2.74 -0.83 -12.47
CA GLU A 33 4.13 -0.73 -12.97
C GLU A 33 4.78 -2.11 -13.12
N THR A 34 4.61 -3.01 -12.14
CA THR A 34 5.09 -4.40 -12.24
C THR A 34 4.43 -5.13 -13.40
N ARG A 35 3.12 -4.95 -13.59
CA ARG A 35 2.36 -5.59 -14.66
C ARG A 35 2.79 -5.09 -16.04
N GLU A 36 2.98 -3.79 -16.21
CA GLU A 36 3.45 -3.21 -17.48
C GLU A 36 4.83 -3.73 -17.86
N LEU A 37 5.73 -3.95 -16.88
CA LEU A 37 7.01 -4.60 -17.14
C LEU A 37 6.80 -6.03 -17.68
N LEU A 38 6.02 -6.87 -16.99
CA LEU A 38 5.78 -8.25 -17.39
C LEU A 38 4.99 -8.37 -18.70
N ASP A 39 4.10 -7.41 -19.01
CA ASP A 39 3.38 -7.38 -20.28
C ASP A 39 4.34 -7.03 -21.45
N SER A 40 5.41 -6.26 -21.19
CA SER A 40 6.39 -5.83 -22.20
C SER A 40 7.61 -6.74 -22.35
N ASP A 41 8.05 -7.39 -21.26
CA ASP A 41 9.18 -8.33 -21.21
C ASP A 41 8.84 -9.47 -20.24
N PRO A 42 7.95 -10.41 -20.66
CA PRO A 42 7.45 -11.47 -19.78
C PRO A 42 8.56 -12.43 -19.32
N GLU A 43 9.61 -12.58 -20.11
CA GLU A 43 10.76 -13.43 -19.79
C GLU A 43 11.84 -12.72 -18.97
N LEU A 44 11.65 -11.42 -18.67
CA LEU A 44 12.62 -10.57 -17.97
C LEU A 44 14.02 -10.69 -18.58
N SER A 45 14.07 -10.73 -19.91
CA SER A 45 15.25 -11.06 -20.70
C SER A 45 16.17 -9.87 -20.96
N GLY A 46 15.67 -8.65 -20.74
CA GLY A 46 16.46 -7.43 -20.82
C GLY A 46 17.55 -7.37 -19.74
N GLU A 47 18.67 -6.72 -20.04
CA GLU A 47 19.71 -6.46 -19.04
C GLU A 47 19.12 -5.65 -17.87
N GLY A 48 19.23 -6.18 -16.65
CA GLY A 48 18.68 -5.56 -15.44
C GLY A 48 17.15 -5.69 -15.27
N ALA A 49 16.44 -6.41 -16.16
CA ALA A 49 14.99 -6.54 -16.10
C ALA A 49 14.51 -7.29 -14.85
N TYR A 50 15.28 -8.29 -14.42
CA TYR A 50 14.97 -9.08 -13.22
C TYR A 50 15.12 -8.25 -11.93
N GLU A 51 16.17 -7.45 -11.81
CA GLU A 51 16.37 -6.53 -10.68
C GLU A 51 15.26 -5.48 -10.64
N LYS A 52 14.95 -4.88 -11.79
CA LYS A 52 13.85 -3.91 -11.91
C LYS A 52 12.51 -4.53 -11.53
N TYR A 53 12.24 -5.77 -11.92
CA TYR A 53 11.04 -6.48 -11.51
C TYR A 53 10.95 -6.59 -9.99
N TRP A 54 12.04 -6.98 -9.31
CA TRP A 54 12.07 -7.09 -7.86
C TRP A 54 11.85 -5.76 -7.15
N ASP A 55 12.45 -4.68 -7.64
CA ASP A 55 12.23 -3.35 -7.08
C ASP A 55 10.76 -2.93 -7.17
N LEU A 56 10.12 -3.13 -8.33
CA LEU A 56 8.71 -2.83 -8.54
C LEU A 56 7.80 -3.72 -7.68
N HIS A 57 8.08 -5.03 -7.64
CA HIS A 57 7.34 -5.99 -6.84
C HIS A 57 7.42 -5.67 -5.33
N ASN A 58 8.61 -5.30 -4.84
CA ASN A 58 8.82 -4.91 -3.45
C ASN A 58 8.12 -3.60 -3.10
N ALA A 59 8.08 -2.64 -4.04
CA ALA A 59 7.34 -1.40 -3.87
C ALA A 59 5.82 -1.65 -3.75
N ALA A 60 5.25 -2.50 -4.61
CA ALA A 60 3.86 -2.90 -4.53
C ALA A 60 3.53 -3.66 -3.23
N THR A 61 4.44 -4.55 -2.80
CA THR A 61 4.31 -5.28 -1.54
C THR A 61 4.33 -4.35 -0.34
N THR A 62 5.24 -3.37 -0.31
CA THR A 62 5.31 -2.37 0.75
C THR A 62 4.03 -1.55 0.83
N ALA A 63 3.50 -1.08 -0.29
CA ALA A 63 2.23 -0.35 -0.33
C ALA A 63 1.07 -1.20 0.21
N SER A 64 1.04 -2.49 -0.12
CA SER A 64 0.03 -3.43 0.38
C SER A 64 0.13 -3.62 1.89
N LEU A 65 1.34 -3.75 2.43
CA LEU A 65 1.55 -3.84 3.88
C LEU A 65 1.14 -2.56 4.60
N GLU A 66 1.44 -1.38 4.05
CA GLU A 66 0.96 -0.10 4.59
C GLU A 66 -0.57 -0.05 4.64
N TRP A 67 -1.24 -0.50 3.57
CA TRP A 67 -2.69 -0.55 3.52
C TRP A 67 -3.30 -1.48 4.58
N VAL A 68 -2.77 -2.70 4.69
CA VAL A 68 -3.21 -3.69 5.70
C VAL A 68 -2.97 -3.16 7.11
N ASN A 69 -1.80 -2.56 7.36
CA ASN A 69 -1.47 -1.96 8.65
C ASN A 69 -2.42 -0.82 8.99
N PHE A 70 -2.75 0.05 8.04
CA PHE A 70 -3.72 1.10 8.25
C PHE A 70 -5.09 0.53 8.63
N CYS A 71 -5.62 -0.40 7.83
CA CYS A 71 -6.94 -0.98 8.06
C CYS A 71 -7.03 -1.72 9.41
N THR A 72 -5.99 -2.46 9.76
CA THR A 72 -5.94 -3.24 11.01
C THR A 72 -5.94 -2.34 12.24
N ASN A 73 -5.21 -1.23 12.20
CA ASN A 73 -5.00 -0.37 13.37
C ASN A 73 -5.99 0.79 13.48
N ASN A 74 -6.75 1.08 12.43
CA ASN A 74 -7.64 2.24 12.38
C ASN A 74 -9.12 1.87 12.14
N LYS A 75 -9.47 0.57 12.11
CA LYS A 75 -10.86 0.15 11.97
C LYS A 75 -11.71 0.74 13.12
N PRO A 76 -12.77 1.52 12.84
CA PRO A 76 -13.63 2.06 13.87
C PRO A 76 -14.31 0.95 14.68
N SER A 77 -14.33 1.08 16.00
CA SER A 77 -14.79 0.06 16.96
C SER A 77 -16.33 -0.13 17.04
N GLY A 78 -17.08 0.50 16.14
CA GLY A 78 -18.55 0.49 16.11
C GLY A 78 -19.17 -0.31 14.95
N TRP A 79 -18.39 -1.13 14.27
CA TRP A 79 -18.81 -2.00 13.14
C TRP A 79 -18.55 -3.47 13.40
#